data_AF-A0A972A542-F1
#
_entry.id   AF-A0A972A542-F1
#
_cell.length_a   1.000
_cell.length_b   1.000
_cell.length_c   1.000
_cell.angle_alpha   90.00
_cell.angle_beta   90.00
_cell.angle_gamma   90.00
#
_symmetry.space_group_name_H-M   'P 1'
#
loop_
_entity.id
_entity.type
_entity.pdbx_description
1 polymer ?
#
loop_
_entity_poly.entity_id
_entity_poly.type
_entity_poly.pdbx_seq_one_letter_code
_entity_poly.pdbx_strand_id
1 'polypeptide(L)'
;MSLLKRFLSLFLVVFLTVNAFAFNVFASKANDEYKQMREFIDSLPYITAEDPILVSSDTGVGGFVTRLYRLALEREPDSAGYSDWCSRLEGGMSDGATVANGFLNSPEFISRGLSNEDYVSILYSIFFDREPDPEGFEYWVSQLNNGQSRDSIISGFINSTEWANTCLSYGILSGGTGTATIIPPISDGITNFVTSLYEECLGREGDESGINDWCLKLASQRATGKDVAFGFFFSSEFASNIEDMDDYDIVSIFYEVFLDRTASYSELTYWVGYLRWGGDISNLFSGFADSQEFFEKCCANGIICGREVGIHDSIITDDFVRFANSKCVASMPLMESATLNPHNYYYLMDARGSVPVPRNTRINLTARDIAALSNFANSHFQSDWTAAQKAVYTLYWINRNVTYATNALNGVVSGMGYAQSIFEARIGQCDRYNGAMVEMLCWLGYEATLVQGQRHKSNQPDVRFQHFWGEITIDNFTYVMETGNYGEDGNWAYFCVQYLPSLKYVKNGVVVG
;
A
#
# COMPACT_ATOMS: atom_id res chain seq x y z
N MET A 1 -51.73 17.54 -46.77
CA MET A 1 -51.01 17.36 -45.50
C MET A 1 -51.11 15.91 -44.96
N SER A 2 -50.97 14.89 -45.83
CA SER A 2 -51.22 13.47 -45.47
C SER A 2 -50.13 12.47 -45.92
N LEU A 3 -49.10 12.90 -46.65
CA LEU A 3 -47.97 12.03 -47.05
C LEU A 3 -46.76 12.16 -46.10
N LEU A 4 -46.45 13.36 -45.59
CA LEU A 4 -45.32 13.58 -44.68
C LEU A 4 -45.51 12.91 -43.30
N LYS A 5 -46.75 12.85 -42.78
CA LYS A 5 -47.09 12.13 -41.54
C LYS A 5 -47.03 10.61 -41.68
N ARG A 6 -47.26 10.08 -42.89
CA ARG A 6 -47.15 8.63 -43.18
C ARG A 6 -45.69 8.19 -43.35
N PHE A 7 -44.82 9.05 -43.90
CA PHE A 7 -43.38 8.76 -44.03
C PHE A 7 -42.65 8.77 -42.67
N LEU A 8 -42.94 9.75 -41.80
CA LEU A 8 -42.37 9.82 -40.44
C LEU A 8 -42.83 8.68 -39.51
N SER A 9 -44.07 8.18 -39.69
CA SER A 9 -44.58 7.05 -38.92
C SER A 9 -43.98 5.70 -39.37
N LEU A 10 -43.68 5.54 -40.67
CA LEU A 10 -43.06 4.31 -41.18
C LEU A 10 -41.58 4.21 -40.79
N PHE A 11 -40.85 5.34 -40.76
CA PHE A 11 -39.44 5.37 -40.37
C PHE A 11 -39.24 5.10 -38.86
N LEU A 12 -40.15 5.61 -38.00
CA LEU A 12 -40.12 5.35 -36.56
C LEU A 12 -40.47 3.89 -36.23
N VAL A 13 -41.40 3.27 -36.96
CA VAL A 13 -41.80 1.87 -36.76
C VAL A 13 -40.70 0.91 -37.22
N VAL A 14 -40.02 1.17 -38.33
CA VAL A 14 -38.88 0.33 -38.78
C VAL A 14 -37.66 0.47 -37.85
N PHE A 15 -37.37 1.67 -37.33
CA PHE A 15 -36.24 1.89 -36.41
C PHE A 15 -36.47 1.29 -35.00
N LEU A 16 -37.73 1.23 -34.54
CA LEU A 16 -38.11 0.61 -33.27
C LEU A 16 -38.24 -0.93 -33.36
N THR A 17 -38.60 -1.47 -34.53
CA THR A 17 -38.76 -2.93 -34.71
C THR A 17 -37.44 -3.66 -34.93
N VAL A 18 -36.45 -3.05 -35.59
CA VAL A 18 -35.11 -3.64 -35.77
C VAL A 18 -34.33 -3.69 -34.44
N ASN A 19 -34.46 -2.66 -33.58
CA ASN A 19 -33.81 -2.65 -32.27
C ASN A 19 -34.47 -3.61 -31.26
N ALA A 20 -35.79 -3.78 -31.30
CA ALA A 20 -36.49 -4.73 -30.41
C ALA A 20 -36.20 -6.21 -30.78
N PHE A 21 -35.96 -6.52 -32.06
CA PHE A 21 -35.58 -7.88 -32.48
C PHE A 21 -34.13 -8.20 -32.10
N ALA A 22 -33.20 -7.25 -32.24
CA ALA A 22 -31.81 -7.42 -31.79
C ALA A 22 -31.72 -7.59 -30.26
N PHE A 23 -32.51 -6.84 -29.49
CA PHE A 23 -32.55 -6.95 -28.02
C PHE A 23 -33.16 -8.29 -27.56
N ASN A 24 -34.21 -8.78 -28.23
CA ASN A 24 -34.81 -10.07 -27.90
C ASN A 24 -33.94 -11.28 -28.30
N VAL A 25 -33.17 -11.20 -29.39
CA VAL A 25 -32.21 -12.26 -29.79
C VAL A 25 -30.99 -12.32 -28.86
N PHE A 26 -30.51 -11.17 -28.37
CA PHE A 26 -29.46 -11.13 -27.35
C PHE A 26 -29.95 -11.60 -25.97
N ALA A 27 -31.17 -11.20 -25.57
CA ALA A 27 -31.77 -11.66 -24.31
C ALA A 27 -32.12 -13.15 -24.32
N SER A 28 -32.54 -13.73 -25.45
CA SER A 28 -32.84 -15.17 -25.53
C SER A 28 -31.57 -16.03 -25.52
N LYS A 29 -30.48 -15.59 -26.19
CA LYS A 29 -29.18 -16.29 -26.14
C LYS A 29 -28.54 -16.26 -24.75
N ALA A 30 -28.58 -15.11 -24.06
CA ALA A 30 -28.08 -14.99 -22.69
C ALA A 30 -28.88 -15.85 -21.70
N ASN A 31 -30.18 -16.04 -21.93
CA ASN A 31 -31.02 -16.92 -21.11
C ASN A 31 -30.77 -18.41 -21.38
N ASP A 32 -30.48 -18.81 -22.62
CA ASP A 32 -30.16 -20.20 -22.95
C ASP A 32 -28.77 -20.61 -22.43
N GLU A 33 -27.78 -19.71 -22.47
CA GLU A 33 -26.47 -19.91 -21.84
C GLU A 33 -26.57 -19.97 -20.31
N TYR A 34 -27.39 -19.10 -19.70
CA TYR A 34 -27.65 -19.15 -18.26
C TYR A 34 -28.40 -20.42 -17.84
N LYS A 35 -29.32 -20.91 -18.68
CA LYS A 35 -30.07 -22.14 -18.43
C LYS A 35 -29.21 -23.39 -18.63
N GLN A 36 -28.34 -23.43 -19.64
CA GLN A 36 -27.34 -24.49 -19.80
C GLN A 36 -26.32 -24.49 -18.65
N MET A 37 -25.91 -23.33 -18.17
CA MET A 37 -25.06 -23.20 -17.00
C MET A 37 -25.78 -23.67 -15.72
N ARG A 38 -27.08 -23.40 -15.58
CA ARG A 38 -27.91 -23.87 -14.47
C ARG A 38 -28.13 -25.39 -14.50
N GLU A 39 -28.46 -25.95 -15.67
CA GLU A 39 -28.62 -27.39 -15.86
C GLU A 39 -27.28 -28.13 -15.69
N PHE A 40 -26.15 -27.51 -16.08
CA PHE A 40 -24.81 -28.02 -15.78
C PHE A 40 -24.55 -28.02 -14.28
N ILE A 41 -24.80 -26.91 -13.57
CA ILE A 41 -24.67 -26.79 -12.11
C ILE A 41 -25.58 -27.80 -11.39
N ASP A 42 -26.82 -27.98 -11.84
CA ASP A 42 -27.79 -28.92 -11.26
C ASP A 42 -27.46 -30.39 -11.62
N SER A 43 -26.65 -30.62 -12.67
CA SER A 43 -26.13 -31.94 -13.05
C SER A 43 -24.82 -32.30 -12.34
N LEU A 44 -24.18 -31.34 -11.66
CA LEU A 44 -23.04 -31.62 -10.78
C LEU A 44 -23.56 -32.43 -9.58
N PRO A 45 -22.86 -33.50 -9.17
CA PRO A 45 -23.28 -34.30 -8.02
C PRO A 45 -23.38 -33.41 -6.76
N TYR A 46 -24.54 -33.46 -6.10
CA TYR A 46 -24.81 -32.74 -4.85
C TYR A 46 -23.94 -33.32 -3.73
N ILE A 47 -22.85 -32.64 -3.36
CA ILE A 47 -22.02 -33.02 -2.21
C ILE A 47 -22.79 -32.63 -0.94
N THR A 48 -23.42 -33.61 -0.31
CA THR A 48 -23.92 -33.45 1.06
C THR A 48 -22.73 -33.27 1.99
N ALA A 49 -22.76 -32.22 2.80
CA ALA A 49 -21.79 -31.96 3.85
C ALA A 49 -21.98 -32.95 5.02
N GLU A 50 -21.71 -34.24 4.81
CA GLU A 50 -21.46 -35.22 5.85
C GLU A 50 -20.31 -36.13 5.38
N ASP A 51 -19.26 -36.19 6.20
CA ASP A 51 -17.91 -36.75 6.03
C ASP A 51 -16.90 -35.93 5.18
N PRO A 52 -15.70 -35.60 5.74
CA PRO A 52 -14.65 -34.92 5.00
C PRO A 52 -14.13 -35.87 3.92
N ILE A 53 -14.40 -35.53 2.67
CA ILE A 53 -13.77 -36.19 1.53
C ILE A 53 -12.27 -35.88 1.64
N LEU A 54 -11.49 -36.88 2.08
CA LEU A 54 -10.05 -36.96 1.83
C LEU A 54 -9.87 -37.04 0.31
N VAL A 55 -9.92 -35.89 -0.37
CA VAL A 55 -9.48 -35.78 -1.75
C VAL A 55 -7.97 -35.96 -1.69
N SER A 56 -7.48 -37.09 -2.20
CA SER A 56 -6.08 -37.36 -2.43
C SER A 56 -5.49 -36.31 -3.38
N SER A 57 -5.00 -35.19 -2.85
CA SER A 57 -4.11 -34.32 -3.60
C SER A 57 -2.70 -34.91 -3.46
N ASP A 58 -2.37 -36.01 -4.14
CA ASP A 58 -0.96 -36.48 -4.17
C ASP A 58 -0.08 -35.59 -5.08
N THR A 59 -0.64 -34.50 -5.61
CA THR A 59 0.02 -33.53 -6.51
C THR A 59 -0.07 -32.11 -5.95
N GLY A 60 0.80 -31.21 -6.44
CA GLY A 60 0.85 -29.81 -6.01
C GLY A 60 1.26 -29.61 -4.55
N VAL A 61 1.11 -28.39 -4.04
CA VAL A 61 1.50 -28.02 -2.68
C VAL A 61 0.88 -28.93 -1.61
N GLY A 62 -0.41 -29.22 -1.73
CA GLY A 62 -1.13 -30.11 -0.82
C GLY A 62 -0.55 -31.52 -0.74
N GLY A 63 -0.11 -32.06 -1.89
CA GLY A 63 0.53 -33.37 -1.95
C GLY A 63 1.89 -33.40 -1.31
N PHE A 64 2.69 -32.36 -1.51
CA PHE A 64 3.97 -32.21 -0.83
C PHE A 64 3.80 -32.17 0.71
N VAL A 65 2.85 -31.38 1.21
CA VAL A 65 2.58 -31.30 2.66
C VAL A 65 2.10 -32.64 3.20
N THR A 66 1.12 -33.27 2.54
CA THR A 66 0.56 -34.57 2.95
C THR A 66 1.64 -35.65 2.99
N ARG A 67 2.53 -35.67 2.00
CA ARG A 67 3.70 -36.56 1.94
C ARG A 67 4.60 -36.38 3.15
N LEU A 68 4.92 -35.16 3.57
CA LEU A 68 5.76 -34.92 4.75
C LEU A 68 5.10 -35.45 6.03
N TYR A 69 3.80 -35.21 6.22
CA TYR A 69 3.07 -35.79 7.37
C TYR A 69 3.12 -37.31 7.38
N ARG A 70 2.84 -37.96 6.24
CA ARG A 70 2.81 -39.43 6.14
C ARG A 70 4.18 -40.06 6.33
N LEU A 71 5.22 -39.53 5.69
CA LEU A 71 6.55 -40.14 5.69
C LEU A 71 7.37 -39.76 6.94
N ALA A 72 7.30 -38.50 7.37
CA ALA A 72 8.05 -38.02 8.52
C ALA A 72 7.33 -38.37 9.84
N LEU A 73 6.01 -38.16 9.91
CA LEU A 73 5.26 -38.24 11.17
C LEU A 73 4.38 -39.49 11.28
N GLU A 74 4.29 -40.32 10.23
CA GLU A 74 3.48 -41.55 10.19
C GLU A 74 1.99 -41.32 10.50
N ARG A 75 1.46 -40.15 10.13
CA ARG A 75 0.05 -39.79 10.32
C ARG A 75 -0.47 -38.94 9.16
N GLU A 76 -1.80 -38.85 9.08
CA GLU A 76 -2.45 -37.86 8.22
C GLU A 76 -2.27 -36.45 8.78
N PRO A 77 -2.23 -35.42 7.90
CA PRO A 77 -2.18 -34.04 8.34
C PRO A 77 -3.44 -33.66 9.12
N ASP A 78 -3.27 -32.88 10.19
CA ASP A 78 -4.41 -32.19 10.80
C ASP A 78 -4.78 -30.94 9.97
N SER A 79 -6.04 -30.52 10.03
CA SER A 79 -6.56 -29.48 9.14
C SER A 79 -5.86 -28.12 9.32
N ALA A 80 -5.46 -27.79 10.54
CA ALA A 80 -4.81 -26.51 10.84
C ALA A 80 -3.37 -26.50 10.32
N GLY A 81 -2.59 -27.54 10.64
CA GLY A 81 -1.22 -27.68 10.16
C GLY A 81 -1.14 -27.84 8.64
N TYR A 82 -2.07 -28.57 8.03
CA TYR A 82 -2.17 -28.67 6.57
C TYR A 82 -2.35 -27.30 5.92
N SER A 83 -3.34 -26.54 6.41
CA SER A 83 -3.68 -25.24 5.86
C SER A 83 -2.52 -24.25 6.02
N ASP A 84 -1.86 -24.21 7.18
CA ASP A 84 -0.73 -23.31 7.43
C ASP A 84 0.45 -23.60 6.48
N TRP A 85 0.85 -24.87 6.35
CA TRP A 85 1.96 -25.23 5.45
C TRP A 85 1.63 -24.97 3.97
N CYS A 86 0.41 -25.29 3.54
CA CYS A 86 0.01 -25.03 2.16
C CYS A 86 0.04 -23.53 1.84
N SER A 87 -0.57 -22.71 2.70
CA SER A 87 -0.57 -21.25 2.49
C SER A 87 0.83 -20.64 2.48
N ARG A 88 1.75 -21.13 3.32
CA ARG A 88 3.16 -20.67 3.33
C ARG A 88 3.89 -21.00 2.04
N LEU A 89 3.70 -22.22 1.52
CA LEU A 89 4.34 -22.68 0.28
C LEU A 89 3.74 -21.98 -0.95
N GLU A 90 2.41 -21.87 -1.02
CA GLU A 90 1.70 -21.18 -2.11
C GLU A 90 2.07 -19.69 -2.19
N GLY A 91 2.21 -19.02 -1.04
CA GLY A 91 2.64 -17.63 -0.97
C GLY A 91 4.13 -17.41 -1.26
N GLY A 92 4.95 -18.47 -1.18
CA GLY A 92 6.41 -18.37 -1.21
C GLY A 92 7.03 -17.87 0.09
N MET A 93 6.29 -17.86 1.21
CA MET A 93 6.78 -17.51 2.55
C MET A 93 7.71 -18.58 3.13
N SER A 94 7.63 -19.79 2.59
CA SER A 94 8.53 -20.89 2.92
C SER A 94 8.81 -21.67 1.65
N ASP A 95 10.02 -22.19 1.53
CA ASP A 95 10.41 -23.12 0.50
C ASP A 95 10.33 -24.57 1.01
N GLY A 96 10.46 -25.53 0.10
CA GLY A 96 10.44 -26.95 0.45
C GLY A 96 11.51 -27.31 1.48
N ALA A 97 12.70 -26.71 1.41
CA ALA A 97 13.81 -26.99 2.32
C ALA A 97 13.45 -26.60 3.77
N THR A 98 12.88 -25.42 3.94
CA THR A 98 12.41 -24.88 5.22
C THR A 98 11.32 -25.76 5.81
N VAL A 99 10.33 -26.13 4.99
CA VAL A 99 9.25 -27.00 5.44
C VAL A 99 9.78 -28.40 5.80
N ALA A 100 10.57 -29.05 4.94
CA ALA A 100 11.15 -30.36 5.20
C ALA A 100 12.00 -30.36 6.50
N ASN A 101 12.84 -29.34 6.70
CA ASN A 101 13.60 -29.17 7.94
C ASN A 101 12.68 -29.03 9.16
N GLY A 102 11.58 -28.28 9.05
CA GLY A 102 10.59 -28.13 10.12
C GLY A 102 10.00 -29.47 10.58
N PHE A 103 9.71 -30.37 9.65
CA PHE A 103 9.24 -31.72 9.96
C PHE A 103 10.35 -32.59 10.57
N LEU A 104 11.53 -32.63 9.95
CA LEU A 104 12.64 -33.49 10.37
C LEU A 104 13.25 -33.09 11.71
N ASN A 105 13.17 -31.81 12.07
CA ASN A 105 13.62 -31.29 13.36
C ASN A 105 12.50 -31.14 14.38
N SER A 106 11.27 -31.58 14.05
CA SER A 106 10.16 -31.56 14.99
C SER A 106 10.40 -32.54 16.16
N PRO A 107 9.91 -32.23 17.38
CA PRO A 107 9.96 -33.17 18.49
C PRO A 107 9.30 -34.51 18.16
N GLU A 108 8.24 -34.49 17.35
CA GLU A 108 7.51 -35.68 16.90
C GLU A 108 8.42 -36.60 16.07
N PHE A 109 9.09 -36.07 15.04
CA PHE A 109 10.04 -36.86 14.23
C PHE A 109 11.22 -37.36 15.07
N ILE A 110 11.84 -36.47 15.86
CA ILE A 110 13.01 -36.82 16.69
C ILE A 110 12.68 -37.94 17.68
N SER A 111 11.46 -37.95 18.23
CA SER A 111 11.02 -38.97 19.20
C SER A 111 10.90 -40.38 18.62
N ARG A 112 10.89 -40.54 17.29
CA ARG A 112 10.90 -41.86 16.62
C ARG A 112 12.19 -42.64 16.87
N GLY A 113 13.29 -41.97 17.24
CA GLY A 113 14.53 -42.64 17.64
C GLY A 113 15.16 -43.52 16.55
N LEU A 114 15.01 -43.12 15.28
CA LEU A 114 15.43 -43.89 14.11
C LEU A 114 16.92 -44.22 14.12
N SER A 115 17.27 -45.41 13.61
CA SER A 115 18.65 -45.78 13.28
C SER A 115 19.21 -44.89 12.16
N ASN A 116 20.52 -44.97 11.89
CA ASN A 116 21.12 -44.21 10.79
C ASN A 116 20.61 -44.73 9.44
N GLU A 117 20.45 -46.04 9.33
CA GLU A 117 19.90 -46.75 8.18
C GLU A 117 18.46 -46.32 7.89
N ASP A 118 17.57 -46.40 8.89
CA ASP A 118 16.16 -46.02 8.74
C ASP A 118 16.02 -44.53 8.44
N TYR A 119 16.85 -43.69 9.07
CA TYR A 119 16.87 -42.25 8.83
C TYR A 119 17.23 -41.94 7.37
N VAL A 120 18.29 -42.55 6.82
CA VAL A 120 18.67 -42.34 5.41
C VAL A 120 17.57 -42.81 4.47
N SER A 121 16.96 -43.99 4.70
CA SER A 121 15.85 -44.47 3.88
C SER A 121 14.70 -43.47 3.83
N ILE A 122 14.32 -42.91 4.99
CA ILE A 122 13.25 -41.91 5.07
C ILE A 122 13.61 -40.61 4.35
N LEU A 123 14.88 -40.16 4.39
CA LEU A 123 15.31 -38.99 3.64
C LEU A 123 15.14 -39.20 2.13
N TYR A 124 15.49 -40.37 1.58
CA TYR A 124 15.24 -40.67 0.17
C TYR A 124 13.75 -40.64 -0.16
N SER A 125 12.91 -41.23 0.69
CA SER A 125 11.45 -41.18 0.49
C SER A 125 10.91 -39.76 0.58
N ILE A 126 11.41 -38.91 1.48
CA ILE A 126 10.92 -37.53 1.65
C ILE A 126 11.40 -36.63 0.51
N PHE A 127 12.71 -36.61 0.25
CA PHE A 127 13.31 -35.66 -0.68
C PHE A 127 13.20 -36.09 -2.15
N PHE A 128 13.24 -37.39 -2.45
CA PHE A 128 13.41 -37.85 -3.85
C PHE A 128 12.26 -38.68 -4.40
N ASP A 129 11.32 -39.11 -3.54
CA ASP A 129 10.17 -39.95 -3.94
C ASP A 129 10.57 -41.31 -4.48
N ARG A 130 11.62 -41.89 -3.90
CA ARG A 130 12.10 -43.21 -4.29
C ARG A 130 12.80 -43.91 -3.15
N GLU A 131 13.03 -45.20 -3.35
CA GLU A 131 13.94 -45.99 -2.54
C GLU A 131 15.40 -45.58 -2.81
N PRO A 132 16.27 -45.69 -1.79
CA PRO A 132 17.68 -45.40 -1.94
C PRO A 132 18.34 -46.43 -2.87
N ASP A 133 19.23 -45.94 -3.73
CA ASP A 133 20.13 -46.81 -4.48
C ASP A 133 21.22 -47.37 -3.53
N PRO A 134 21.73 -48.60 -3.77
CA PRO A 134 22.64 -49.24 -2.82
C PRO A 134 23.91 -48.43 -2.51
N GLU A 135 24.49 -47.79 -3.52
CA GLU A 135 25.74 -47.03 -3.40
C GLU A 135 25.52 -45.73 -2.61
N GLY A 136 24.46 -44.97 -2.93
CA GLY A 136 24.10 -43.76 -2.21
C GLY A 136 23.66 -44.04 -0.77
N PHE A 137 22.90 -45.12 -0.54
CA PHE A 137 22.52 -45.58 0.80
C PHE A 137 23.75 -45.82 1.67
N GLU A 138 24.67 -46.66 1.19
CA GLU A 138 25.90 -47.02 1.90
C GLU A 138 26.76 -45.78 2.18
N TYR A 139 26.87 -44.89 1.20
CA TYR A 139 27.59 -43.63 1.36
C TYR A 139 27.00 -42.78 2.50
N TRP A 140 25.71 -42.45 2.48
CA TRP A 140 25.10 -41.57 3.49
C TRP A 140 25.09 -42.19 4.88
N VAL A 141 24.84 -43.50 4.99
CA VAL A 141 24.93 -44.24 6.26
C VAL A 141 26.37 -44.20 6.80
N SER A 142 27.37 -44.37 5.94
CA SER A 142 28.78 -44.26 6.35
C SER A 142 29.13 -42.88 6.88
N GLN A 143 28.58 -41.80 6.30
CA GLN A 143 28.81 -40.44 6.77
C GLN A 143 28.27 -40.24 8.20
N LEU A 144 27.05 -40.70 8.46
CA LEU A 144 26.45 -40.67 9.80
C LEU A 144 27.24 -41.51 10.81
N ASN A 145 27.65 -42.72 10.42
CA ASN A 145 28.46 -43.61 11.28
C ASN A 145 29.84 -43.03 11.59
N ASN A 146 30.39 -42.19 10.70
CA ASN A 146 31.64 -41.46 10.89
C ASN A 146 31.47 -40.12 11.64
N GLY A 147 30.26 -39.81 12.12
CA GLY A 147 30.00 -38.66 13.00
C GLY A 147 29.54 -37.39 12.29
N GLN A 148 29.18 -37.43 11.01
CA GLN A 148 28.48 -36.31 10.37
C GLN A 148 27.11 -36.08 11.03
N SER A 149 26.70 -34.82 11.16
CA SER A 149 25.40 -34.48 11.74
C SER A 149 24.27 -34.75 10.75
N ARG A 150 23.08 -35.06 11.28
CA ARG A 150 21.86 -35.22 10.47
C ARG A 150 21.53 -33.96 9.67
N ASP A 151 21.77 -32.77 10.20
CA ASP A 151 21.63 -31.49 9.48
C ASP A 151 22.56 -31.39 8.27
N SER A 152 23.81 -31.88 8.40
CA SER A 152 24.75 -31.92 7.29
C SER A 152 24.30 -32.89 6.20
N ILE A 153 23.69 -34.02 6.58
CA ILE A 153 23.12 -34.97 5.61
C ILE A 153 21.92 -34.33 4.90
N ILE A 154 20.97 -33.74 5.64
CA ILE A 154 19.81 -33.04 5.05
C ILE A 154 20.27 -31.97 4.05
N SER A 155 21.30 -31.19 4.41
CA SER A 155 21.87 -30.17 3.52
C SER A 155 22.40 -30.76 2.19
N GLY A 156 22.93 -31.98 2.21
CA GLY A 156 23.34 -32.69 1.00
C GLY A 156 22.16 -33.05 0.08
N PHE A 157 21.03 -33.47 0.66
CA PHE A 157 19.81 -33.78 -0.08
C PHE A 157 19.17 -32.51 -0.66
N ILE A 158 19.01 -31.46 0.15
CA ILE A 158 18.44 -30.17 -0.26
C ILE A 158 19.23 -29.53 -1.41
N ASN A 159 20.56 -29.63 -1.40
CA ASN A 159 21.38 -29.01 -2.43
C ASN A 159 21.53 -29.84 -3.71
N SER A 160 20.80 -30.95 -3.83
CA SER A 160 20.87 -31.84 -5.00
C SER A 160 19.93 -31.42 -6.13
N THR A 161 20.29 -31.78 -7.36
CA THR A 161 19.41 -31.67 -8.53
C THR A 161 18.12 -32.48 -8.38
N GLU A 162 18.17 -33.60 -7.69
CA GLU A 162 17.01 -34.48 -7.51
C GLU A 162 15.95 -33.81 -6.64
N TRP A 163 16.36 -33.15 -5.55
CA TRP A 163 15.47 -32.32 -4.76
C TRP A 163 14.82 -31.21 -5.56
N ALA A 164 15.62 -30.50 -6.37
CA ALA A 164 15.10 -29.44 -7.23
C ALA A 164 14.04 -29.97 -8.21
N ASN A 165 14.21 -31.19 -8.76
CA ASN A 165 13.21 -31.83 -9.60
C ASN A 165 11.94 -32.18 -8.82
N THR A 166 12.06 -32.71 -7.59
CA THR A 166 10.91 -33.05 -6.74
C THR A 166 10.10 -31.80 -6.39
N CYS A 167 10.73 -30.73 -5.92
CA CYS A 167 10.05 -29.47 -5.62
C CYS A 167 9.34 -28.89 -6.85
N LEU A 168 10.02 -28.88 -8.01
CA LEU A 168 9.43 -28.41 -9.25
C LEU A 168 8.17 -29.19 -9.63
N SER A 169 8.15 -30.51 -9.40
CA SER A 169 6.97 -31.35 -9.67
C SER A 169 5.75 -31.01 -8.79
N TYR A 170 5.99 -30.43 -7.62
CA TYR A 170 4.95 -29.97 -6.70
C TYR A 170 4.61 -28.48 -6.85
N GLY A 171 5.33 -27.74 -7.70
CA GLY A 171 5.09 -26.31 -7.89
C GLY A 171 5.58 -25.44 -6.73
N ILE A 172 6.62 -25.86 -6.00
CA ILE A 172 7.18 -25.13 -4.87
C ILE A 172 8.65 -24.74 -5.08
N LEU A 173 9.06 -23.65 -4.42
CA LEU A 173 10.48 -23.28 -4.31
C LEU A 173 11.28 -24.39 -3.63
N SER A 174 12.47 -24.71 -4.14
CA SER A 174 13.29 -25.78 -3.54
C SER A 174 14.00 -25.36 -2.25
N GLY A 175 14.44 -24.11 -2.14
CA GLY A 175 15.29 -23.62 -1.05
C GLY A 175 16.71 -24.19 -1.04
N GLY A 176 17.10 -24.89 -2.11
CA GLY A 176 18.42 -25.51 -2.26
C GLY A 176 19.16 -25.01 -3.50
N THR A 177 20.47 -25.24 -3.54
CA THR A 177 21.31 -24.80 -4.67
C THR A 177 21.25 -25.72 -5.89
N GLY A 178 20.52 -26.84 -5.78
CA GLY A 178 20.37 -27.83 -6.84
C GLY A 178 19.71 -27.26 -8.09
N THR A 179 20.14 -27.73 -9.26
CA THR A 179 19.58 -27.31 -10.54
C THR A 179 18.68 -28.39 -11.10
N ALA A 180 17.37 -28.12 -11.20
CA ALA A 180 16.43 -29.02 -11.87
C ALA A 180 16.88 -29.27 -13.32
N THR A 181 16.88 -30.53 -13.74
CA THR A 181 17.29 -30.94 -15.10
C THR A 181 16.17 -30.76 -16.12
N ILE A 182 14.93 -30.65 -15.65
CA ILE A 182 13.76 -30.37 -16.47
C ILE A 182 13.61 -28.85 -16.54
N ILE A 183 13.78 -28.28 -17.72
CA ILE A 183 13.49 -26.87 -17.97
C ILE A 183 11.98 -26.78 -18.26
N PRO A 184 11.18 -26.17 -17.38
CA PRO A 184 9.78 -25.95 -17.68
C PRO A 184 9.64 -24.95 -18.83
N PRO A 185 8.59 -25.06 -19.66
CA PRO A 185 8.31 -24.07 -20.69
C PRO A 185 8.23 -22.67 -20.06
N ILE A 186 8.99 -21.72 -20.59
CA ILE A 186 8.88 -20.32 -20.19
C ILE A 186 7.58 -19.80 -20.81
N SER A 187 6.65 -19.34 -19.96
CA SER A 187 5.40 -18.75 -20.43
C SER A 187 5.64 -17.33 -20.97
N ASP A 188 4.76 -16.88 -21.87
CA ASP A 188 4.73 -15.48 -22.29
C ASP A 188 4.56 -14.54 -21.09
N GLY A 189 3.80 -14.97 -20.07
CA GLY A 189 3.62 -14.24 -18.82
C GLY A 189 4.91 -14.00 -18.03
N ILE A 190 5.75 -15.03 -17.90
CA ILE A 190 7.09 -14.90 -17.28
C ILE A 190 7.97 -13.96 -18.10
N THR A 191 7.95 -14.12 -19.42
CA THR A 191 8.75 -13.29 -20.33
C THR A 191 8.33 -11.83 -20.25
N ASN A 192 7.02 -11.54 -20.32
CA ASN A 192 6.49 -10.19 -20.23
C ASN A 192 6.80 -9.52 -18.88
N PHE A 193 6.71 -10.27 -17.77
CA PHE A 193 7.09 -9.75 -16.46
C PHE A 193 8.58 -9.35 -16.43
N VAL A 194 9.48 -10.22 -16.88
CA VAL A 194 10.92 -9.91 -16.94
C VAL A 194 11.21 -8.76 -17.90
N THR A 195 10.56 -8.72 -19.07
CA THR A 195 10.69 -7.62 -20.02
C THR A 195 10.25 -6.30 -19.40
N SER A 196 9.12 -6.26 -18.67
CA SER A 196 8.66 -5.05 -17.98
C SER A 196 9.66 -4.54 -16.92
N LEU A 197 10.42 -5.43 -16.29
CA LEU A 197 11.48 -5.03 -15.36
C LEU A 197 12.64 -4.33 -16.07
N TYR A 198 12.98 -4.73 -17.30
CA TYR A 198 13.98 -4.00 -18.09
C TYR A 198 13.42 -2.69 -18.64
N GLU A 199 12.24 -2.74 -19.26
CA GLU A 199 11.67 -1.62 -20.01
C GLU A 199 11.15 -0.52 -19.07
N GLU A 200 10.32 -0.88 -18.09
CA GLU A 200 9.65 0.09 -17.22
C GLU A 200 10.52 0.45 -16.00
N CYS A 201 11.19 -0.54 -15.39
CA CYS A 201 12.03 -0.26 -14.22
C CYS A 201 13.40 0.30 -14.61
N LEU A 202 14.10 -0.28 -15.59
CA LEU A 202 15.44 0.20 -15.99
C LEU A 202 15.45 1.14 -17.20
N GLY A 203 14.31 1.37 -17.86
CA GLY A 203 14.21 2.29 -18.98
C GLY A 203 14.91 1.81 -20.26
N ARG A 204 15.14 0.50 -20.44
CA ARG A 204 15.84 -0.04 -21.61
C ARG A 204 15.40 -1.45 -21.98
N GLU A 205 15.72 -1.86 -23.20
CA GLU A 205 15.58 -3.27 -23.59
C GLU A 205 16.58 -4.17 -22.84
N GLY A 206 16.11 -5.35 -22.44
CA GLY A 206 16.96 -6.42 -21.92
C GLY A 206 17.65 -7.18 -23.05
N ASP A 207 18.89 -7.61 -22.84
CA ASP A 207 19.53 -8.53 -23.77
C ASP A 207 18.95 -9.94 -23.66
N GLU A 208 19.00 -10.70 -24.75
CA GLU A 208 18.42 -12.05 -24.83
C GLU A 208 18.96 -12.99 -23.74
N SER A 209 20.24 -12.89 -23.39
CA SER A 209 20.84 -13.73 -22.35
C SER A 209 20.32 -13.37 -20.96
N GLY A 210 20.23 -12.07 -20.65
CA GLY A 210 19.71 -11.58 -19.38
C GLY A 210 18.25 -11.94 -19.16
N ILE A 211 17.40 -11.72 -20.17
CA ILE A 211 15.97 -12.10 -20.12
C ILE A 211 15.84 -13.61 -19.89
N ASN A 212 16.55 -14.42 -20.68
CA ASN A 212 16.48 -15.89 -20.55
C ASN A 212 16.93 -16.39 -19.18
N ASP A 213 17.96 -15.79 -18.57
CA ASP A 213 18.44 -16.18 -17.23
C ASP A 213 17.38 -15.91 -16.14
N TRP A 214 16.74 -14.73 -16.16
CA TRP A 214 15.67 -14.40 -15.22
C TRP A 214 14.42 -15.25 -15.42
N CYS A 215 14.00 -15.41 -16.67
CA CYS A 215 12.86 -16.27 -17.01
C CYS A 215 13.08 -17.70 -16.55
N LEU A 216 14.30 -18.24 -16.71
CA LEU A 216 14.63 -19.58 -16.27
C LEU A 216 14.57 -19.71 -14.74
N LYS A 217 15.02 -18.70 -13.98
CA LYS A 217 14.93 -18.70 -12.51
C LYS A 217 13.48 -18.74 -12.02
N LEU A 218 12.59 -17.96 -12.65
CA LEU A 218 11.16 -17.94 -12.33
C LEU A 218 10.50 -19.27 -12.72
N ALA A 219 10.71 -19.72 -13.96
CA ALA A 219 10.09 -20.94 -14.47
C ALA A 219 10.54 -22.17 -13.67
N SER A 220 11.82 -22.26 -13.31
CA SER A 220 12.37 -23.35 -12.49
C SER A 220 12.17 -23.17 -10.98
N GLN A 221 11.38 -22.18 -10.55
CA GLN A 221 11.01 -21.94 -9.15
C GLN A 221 12.24 -21.82 -8.22
N ARG A 222 13.26 -21.10 -8.70
CA ARG A 222 14.43 -20.73 -7.88
C ARG A 222 14.40 -19.31 -7.38
N ALA A 223 13.50 -18.51 -7.93
CA ALA A 223 13.26 -17.14 -7.51
C ALA A 223 11.75 -16.89 -7.58
N THR A 224 11.28 -16.05 -6.68
CA THR A 224 9.93 -15.51 -6.73
C THR A 224 9.87 -14.25 -7.59
N GLY A 225 8.66 -13.82 -7.95
CA GLY A 225 8.44 -12.52 -8.59
C GLY A 225 9.02 -11.37 -7.75
N LYS A 226 8.84 -11.42 -6.43
CA LYS A 226 9.41 -10.47 -5.47
C LYS A 226 10.94 -10.49 -5.49
N ASP A 227 11.59 -11.66 -5.49
CA ASP A 227 13.06 -11.76 -5.51
C ASP A 227 13.64 -11.14 -6.79
N VAL A 228 13.04 -11.46 -7.94
CA VAL A 228 13.49 -10.92 -9.23
C VAL A 228 13.25 -9.42 -9.28
N ALA A 229 12.07 -8.92 -8.92
CA ALA A 229 11.79 -7.49 -8.86
C ALA A 229 12.76 -6.75 -7.92
N PHE A 230 13.04 -7.31 -6.75
CA PHE A 230 14.00 -6.74 -5.78
C PHE A 230 15.37 -6.55 -6.42
N GLY A 231 15.86 -7.54 -7.19
CA GLY A 231 17.14 -7.45 -7.89
C GLY A 231 17.23 -6.26 -8.87
N PHE A 232 16.11 -5.83 -9.45
CA PHE A 232 16.04 -4.68 -10.35
C PHE A 232 15.88 -3.37 -9.58
N PHE A 233 14.86 -3.27 -8.70
CA PHE A 233 14.55 -2.04 -7.94
C PHE A 233 15.62 -1.62 -6.94
N PHE A 234 16.52 -2.51 -6.54
CA PHE A 234 17.65 -2.18 -5.66
C PHE A 234 19.00 -2.30 -6.36
N SER A 235 19.01 -2.37 -7.69
CA SER A 235 20.23 -2.32 -8.48
C SER A 235 20.83 -0.91 -8.51
N SER A 236 22.14 -0.80 -8.71
CA SER A 236 22.80 0.48 -8.97
C SER A 236 22.30 1.14 -10.25
N GLU A 237 21.81 0.34 -11.20
CA GLU A 237 21.25 0.82 -12.45
C GLU A 237 19.92 1.53 -12.23
N PHE A 238 18.99 0.92 -11.50
CA PHE A 238 17.74 1.57 -11.10
C PHE A 238 18.00 2.86 -10.31
N ALA A 239 18.92 2.80 -9.33
CA ALA A 239 19.29 3.98 -8.55
C ALA A 239 19.81 5.14 -9.43
N SER A 240 20.51 4.82 -10.53
CA SER A 240 20.96 5.83 -11.50
C SER A 240 19.81 6.31 -12.39
N ASN A 241 18.89 5.42 -12.78
CA ASN A 241 17.74 5.74 -13.63
C ASN A 241 16.79 6.74 -12.97
N ILE A 242 16.64 6.64 -11.64
CA ILE A 242 15.71 7.50 -10.88
C ILE A 242 16.35 8.78 -10.32
N GLU A 243 17.65 9.01 -10.51
CA GLU A 243 18.39 10.12 -9.86
C GLU A 243 17.77 11.50 -10.18
N ASP A 244 17.29 11.68 -11.41
CA ASP A 244 16.67 12.92 -11.90
C ASP A 244 15.13 12.82 -12.01
N MET A 245 14.54 11.69 -11.60
CA MET A 245 13.08 11.50 -11.65
C MET A 245 12.40 12.17 -10.47
N ASP A 246 11.18 12.67 -10.71
CA ASP A 246 10.33 13.10 -9.60
C ASP A 246 9.62 11.91 -8.94
N ASP A 247 9.08 12.13 -7.74
CA ASP A 247 8.38 11.09 -6.98
C ASP A 247 7.17 10.50 -7.74
N TYR A 248 6.57 11.26 -8.67
CA TYR A 248 5.45 10.80 -9.48
C TYR A 248 5.89 9.76 -10.50
N ASP A 249 6.99 10.03 -11.20
CA ASP A 249 7.57 9.11 -12.17
C ASP A 249 8.07 7.83 -11.47
N ILE A 250 8.73 7.97 -10.31
CA ILE A 250 9.17 6.83 -9.50
C ILE A 250 7.97 5.95 -9.12
N VAL A 251 6.91 6.52 -8.55
CA VAL A 251 5.72 5.74 -8.14
C VAL A 251 5.03 5.09 -9.36
N SER A 252 5.02 5.77 -10.51
CA SER A 252 4.41 5.23 -11.74
C SER A 252 5.09 3.95 -12.20
N ILE A 253 6.43 3.84 -12.08
CA ILE A 253 7.17 2.60 -12.38
C ILE A 253 6.66 1.42 -11.54
N PHE A 254 6.39 1.63 -10.24
CA PHE A 254 5.87 0.57 -9.37
C PHE A 254 4.48 0.09 -9.84
N TYR A 255 3.63 1.01 -10.26
CA TYR A 255 2.30 0.68 -10.77
C TYR A 255 2.34 -0.11 -12.08
N GLU A 256 3.19 0.28 -13.04
CA GLU A 256 3.34 -0.45 -14.30
C GLU A 256 3.94 -1.85 -14.06
N VAL A 257 5.05 -1.93 -13.32
CA VAL A 257 5.76 -3.21 -13.11
C VAL A 257 4.96 -4.19 -12.26
N PHE A 258 4.43 -3.76 -11.11
CA PHE A 258 3.74 -4.68 -10.20
C PHE A 258 2.29 -4.90 -10.59
N LEU A 259 1.61 -3.91 -11.16
CA LEU A 259 0.14 -3.94 -11.32
C LEU A 259 -0.32 -3.85 -12.77
N ASP A 260 0.58 -3.61 -13.73
CA ASP A 260 0.25 -3.52 -15.17
C ASP A 260 -0.84 -2.48 -15.48
N ARG A 261 -0.82 -1.37 -14.75
CA ARG A 261 -1.79 -0.28 -14.89
C ARG A 261 -1.24 1.04 -14.40
N THR A 262 -1.86 2.11 -14.87
CA THR A 262 -1.71 3.43 -14.27
C THR A 262 -2.48 3.53 -12.94
N ALA A 263 -1.92 4.33 -12.03
CA ALA A 263 -2.54 4.63 -10.75
C ALA A 263 -3.67 5.66 -10.87
N SER A 264 -4.67 5.53 -9.99
CA SER A 264 -5.66 6.60 -9.79
C SER A 264 -5.03 7.83 -9.13
N TYR A 265 -5.70 8.99 -9.24
CA TYR A 265 -5.23 10.22 -8.61
C TYR A 265 -5.02 10.07 -7.09
N SER A 266 -5.92 9.37 -6.39
CA SER A 266 -5.82 9.13 -4.94
C SER A 266 -4.68 8.20 -4.55
N GLU A 267 -4.37 7.22 -5.40
CA GLU A 267 -3.26 6.28 -5.22
C GLU A 267 -1.91 6.97 -5.41
N LEU A 268 -1.74 7.73 -6.50
CA LEU A 268 -0.55 8.55 -6.74
C LEU A 268 -0.33 9.52 -5.60
N THR A 269 -1.38 10.23 -5.22
CA THR A 269 -1.37 11.18 -4.09
C THR A 269 -0.79 10.55 -2.83
N TYR A 270 -1.15 9.31 -2.53
CA TYR A 270 -0.70 8.63 -1.34
C TYR A 270 0.79 8.28 -1.39
N TRP A 271 1.24 7.58 -2.43
CA TRP A 271 2.62 7.08 -2.53
C TRP A 271 3.62 8.17 -2.87
N VAL A 272 3.25 9.13 -3.72
CA VAL A 272 4.06 10.33 -3.98
C VAL A 272 4.21 11.16 -2.71
N GLY A 273 3.11 11.33 -1.96
CA GLY A 273 3.15 11.97 -0.65
C GLY A 273 4.12 11.24 0.29
N TYR A 274 4.03 9.91 0.37
CA TYR A 274 4.91 9.10 1.22
C TYR A 274 6.40 9.36 0.91
N LEU A 275 6.83 9.33 -0.36
CA LEU A 275 8.22 9.63 -0.74
C LEU A 275 8.62 11.07 -0.40
N ARG A 276 7.77 12.05 -0.72
CA ARG A 276 8.00 13.48 -0.39
C ARG A 276 8.22 13.73 1.08
N TRP A 277 7.67 12.88 1.96
CA TRP A 277 7.78 13.01 3.41
C TRP A 277 8.95 12.19 4.00
N GLY A 278 9.92 11.80 3.17
CA GLY A 278 11.10 11.04 3.60
C GLY A 278 10.86 9.54 3.71
N GLY A 279 9.75 9.05 3.13
CA GLY A 279 9.52 7.63 2.96
C GLY A 279 10.58 7.02 2.04
N ASP A 280 11.12 5.87 2.42
CA ASP A 280 12.09 5.15 1.61
C ASP A 280 11.42 4.25 0.54
N ILE A 281 12.18 3.99 -0.53
CA ILE A 281 11.78 3.09 -1.63
C ILE A 281 11.59 1.64 -1.15
N SER A 282 12.20 1.24 -0.02
CA SER A 282 12.03 -0.11 0.52
C SER A 282 10.60 -0.40 0.95
N ASN A 283 9.97 0.51 1.71
CA ASN A 283 8.58 0.31 2.12
C ASN A 283 7.61 0.56 0.96
N LEU A 284 7.97 1.43 0.00
CA LEU A 284 7.22 1.56 -1.25
C LEU A 284 7.21 0.20 -1.96
N PHE A 285 8.38 -0.40 -2.18
CA PHE A 285 8.52 -1.73 -2.78
C PHE A 285 7.70 -2.78 -2.04
N SER A 286 7.82 -2.89 -0.71
CA SER A 286 7.00 -3.83 0.08
C SER A 286 5.50 -3.59 -0.10
N GLY A 287 5.06 -2.33 -0.16
CA GLY A 287 3.65 -1.98 -0.39
C GLY A 287 3.07 -2.57 -1.69
N PHE A 288 3.88 -2.69 -2.74
CA PHE A 288 3.48 -3.28 -4.02
C PHE A 288 3.76 -4.78 -4.08
N ALA A 289 4.96 -5.20 -3.69
CA ALA A 289 5.41 -6.59 -3.77
C ALA A 289 4.67 -7.53 -2.82
N ASP A 290 4.07 -7.01 -1.74
CA ASP A 290 3.24 -7.78 -0.81
C ASP A 290 1.72 -7.51 -1.00
N SER A 291 1.35 -6.80 -2.07
CA SER A 291 -0.04 -6.51 -2.39
C SER A 291 -0.79 -7.74 -2.90
N GLN A 292 -2.10 -7.76 -2.67
CA GLN A 292 -3.00 -8.79 -3.22
C GLN A 292 -3.01 -8.76 -4.75
N GLU A 293 -2.93 -7.58 -5.35
CA GLU A 293 -3.00 -7.39 -6.79
C GLU A 293 -1.74 -7.94 -7.50
N PHE A 294 -0.54 -7.71 -6.93
CA PHE A 294 0.67 -8.34 -7.45
C PHE A 294 0.65 -9.87 -7.29
N PHE A 295 0.14 -10.37 -6.17
CA PHE A 295 -0.06 -11.81 -5.97
C PHE A 295 -0.94 -12.42 -7.07
N GLU A 296 -2.07 -11.79 -7.37
CA GLU A 296 -2.98 -12.23 -8.43
C GLU A 296 -2.30 -12.18 -9.82
N LYS A 297 -1.53 -11.12 -10.10
CA LYS A 297 -0.72 -11.01 -11.32
C LYS A 297 0.29 -12.15 -11.43
N CYS A 298 1.04 -12.44 -10.37
CA CYS A 298 2.01 -13.54 -10.36
C CYS A 298 1.32 -14.89 -10.60
N CYS A 299 0.23 -15.19 -9.88
CA CYS A 299 -0.54 -16.42 -10.06
C CYS A 299 -1.04 -16.60 -11.49
N ALA A 300 -1.58 -15.53 -12.11
CA ALA A 300 -2.05 -15.56 -13.49
C ALA A 300 -0.94 -15.90 -14.51
N ASN A 301 0.31 -15.62 -14.17
CA ASN A 301 1.48 -15.82 -15.03
C ASN A 301 2.31 -17.06 -14.66
N GLY A 302 1.85 -17.87 -13.69
CA GLY A 302 2.58 -19.06 -13.22
C GLY A 302 3.86 -18.73 -12.43
N ILE A 303 3.90 -17.56 -11.82
CA ILE A 303 5.01 -17.06 -11.01
C ILE A 303 4.65 -17.24 -9.53
N ILE A 304 5.55 -17.80 -8.73
CA ILE A 304 5.43 -17.76 -7.26
C ILE A 304 5.73 -16.33 -6.83
N CYS A 305 4.77 -15.67 -6.17
CA CYS A 305 4.88 -14.25 -5.84
C CYS A 305 6.00 -13.93 -4.85
N GLY A 306 6.18 -14.76 -3.81
CA GLY A 306 7.09 -14.47 -2.69
C GLY A 306 6.52 -13.48 -1.69
N ARG A 307 5.19 -13.39 -1.61
CA ARG A 307 4.49 -12.44 -0.74
C ARG A 307 4.66 -12.83 0.73
N GLU A 308 4.98 -11.86 1.57
CA GLU A 308 4.91 -12.03 3.03
C GLU A 308 3.49 -11.70 3.51
N VAL A 309 2.71 -12.72 3.90
CA VAL A 309 1.39 -12.51 4.53
C VAL A 309 1.58 -12.33 6.04
N GLY A 310 2.20 -11.22 6.43
CA GLY A 310 2.34 -10.79 7.82
C GLY A 310 1.59 -9.49 8.06
N ILE A 311 0.34 -9.55 8.52
CA ILE A 311 -0.42 -8.40 9.10
C ILE A 311 -0.22 -7.06 8.35
N HIS A 312 -0.13 -7.01 7.02
CA HIS A 312 0.14 -5.76 6.30
C HIS A 312 -1.11 -4.95 5.93
N ASP A 313 -2.30 -5.39 6.39
CA ASP A 313 -3.42 -4.46 6.64
C ASP A 313 -3.10 -3.48 7.80
N SER A 314 -1.96 -3.65 8.47
CA SER A 314 -1.42 -2.75 9.47
C SER A 314 -0.10 -2.09 9.05
N ILE A 315 0.11 -1.76 7.76
CA ILE A 315 0.99 -0.62 7.47
C ILE A 315 0.30 0.61 8.07
N ILE A 316 0.57 0.82 9.35
CA ILE A 316 0.43 2.09 10.03
C ILE A 316 1.34 3.01 9.24
N THR A 317 0.79 3.61 8.20
CA THR A 317 1.30 4.89 7.72
C THR A 317 1.39 5.81 8.92
N ASP A 318 2.46 6.58 8.97
CA ASP A 318 2.57 7.70 9.90
C ASP A 318 1.24 8.49 9.86
N ASP A 319 0.63 8.69 11.02
CA ASP A 319 -0.64 9.42 11.14
C ASP A 319 -0.51 10.84 10.54
N PHE A 320 0.72 11.38 10.54
CA PHE A 320 1.08 12.59 9.81
C PHE A 320 0.90 12.44 8.29
N VAL A 321 1.45 11.40 7.68
CA VAL A 321 1.38 11.19 6.22
C VAL A 321 -0.08 10.98 5.78
N ARG A 322 -0.88 10.23 6.55
CA ARG A 322 -2.33 10.12 6.29
C ARG A 322 -3.04 11.47 6.39
N PHE A 323 -2.71 12.27 7.39
CA PHE A 323 -3.28 13.61 7.54
C PHE A 323 -2.87 14.52 6.38
N ALA A 324 -1.59 14.57 6.02
CA ALA A 324 -1.06 15.38 4.93
C ALA A 324 -1.73 15.01 3.59
N ASN A 325 -1.83 13.70 3.31
CA ASN A 325 -2.46 13.19 2.10
C ASN A 325 -3.96 13.52 2.05
N SER A 326 -4.69 13.42 3.16
CA SER A 326 -6.13 13.69 3.17
C SER A 326 -6.50 15.18 3.20
N LYS A 327 -5.65 16.05 3.75
CA LYS A 327 -6.00 17.45 4.03
C LYS A 327 -5.20 18.50 3.24
N CYS A 328 -4.00 18.16 2.78
CA CYS A 328 -3.03 19.16 2.34
C CYS A 328 -2.41 18.91 0.96
N VAL A 329 -2.47 17.67 0.44
CA VAL A 329 -1.72 17.29 -0.77
C VAL A 329 -2.08 18.10 -2.02
N ALA A 330 -3.36 18.38 -2.24
CA ALA A 330 -3.83 19.20 -3.36
C ALA A 330 -3.30 20.65 -3.28
N SER A 331 -2.89 21.08 -2.10
CA SER A 331 -2.39 22.42 -1.80
C SER A 331 -0.87 22.52 -1.81
N MET A 332 -0.15 21.39 -1.81
CA MET A 332 1.31 21.38 -1.72
C MET A 332 2.00 22.09 -2.89
N PRO A 333 1.68 21.79 -4.17
CA PRO A 333 2.32 22.48 -5.29
C PRO A 333 2.11 24.00 -5.28
N LEU A 334 0.92 24.43 -4.85
CA LEU A 334 0.59 25.86 -4.72
C LEU A 334 1.41 26.54 -3.60
N MET A 335 1.60 25.85 -2.47
CA MET A 335 2.41 26.36 -1.37
C MET A 335 3.91 26.38 -1.73
N GLU A 336 4.37 25.44 -2.56
CA GLU A 336 5.75 25.36 -3.05
C GLU A 336 6.05 26.43 -4.11
N SER A 337 5.06 26.85 -4.89
CA SER A 337 5.24 27.91 -5.90
C SER A 337 5.26 29.33 -5.31
N ALA A 338 4.92 29.49 -4.03
CA ALA A 338 4.81 30.80 -3.40
C ALA A 338 6.18 31.49 -3.26
N THR A 339 6.22 32.80 -3.57
CA THR A 339 7.39 33.62 -3.23
C THR A 339 7.41 33.91 -1.74
N LEU A 340 8.46 33.46 -1.04
CA LEU A 340 8.57 33.57 0.41
C LEU A 340 9.32 34.84 0.83
N ASN A 341 8.77 35.55 1.81
CA ASN A 341 9.40 36.70 2.47
C ASN A 341 9.20 36.61 3.99
N PRO A 342 10.06 35.89 4.73
CA PRO A 342 9.97 35.73 6.19
C PRO A 342 9.84 37.07 6.93
N HIS A 343 8.83 37.18 7.80
CA HIS A 343 8.57 38.40 8.55
C HIS A 343 7.92 38.13 9.91
N ASN A 344 8.14 39.05 10.85
CA ASN A 344 7.68 38.93 12.25
C ASN A 344 6.41 39.74 12.51
N TYR A 345 5.42 39.64 11.62
CA TYR A 345 4.10 40.24 11.83
C TYR A 345 3.03 39.45 11.09
N TYR A 346 1.77 39.62 11.46
CA TYR A 346 0.63 39.16 10.66
C TYR A 346 -0.45 40.25 10.59
N TYR A 347 -1.42 40.09 9.70
CA TYR A 347 -2.60 40.97 9.67
C TYR A 347 -3.78 40.32 10.39
N LEU A 348 -4.43 41.07 11.26
CA LEU A 348 -5.74 40.74 11.83
C LEU A 348 -6.82 41.47 11.01
N MET A 349 -7.81 40.73 10.54
CA MET A 349 -8.98 41.26 9.83
C MET A 349 -10.25 41.06 10.68
N ASP A 350 -10.87 42.14 11.13
CA ASP A 350 -12.21 42.08 11.74
C ASP A 350 -13.29 42.15 10.66
N ALA A 351 -13.88 40.99 10.36
CA ALA A 351 -14.91 40.80 9.33
C ALA A 351 -16.30 40.52 9.92
N ARG A 352 -16.53 40.83 11.21
CA ARG A 352 -17.82 40.57 11.90
C ARG A 352 -18.94 41.53 11.52
N GLY A 353 -18.60 42.72 11.01
CA GLY A 353 -19.54 43.79 10.67
C GLY A 353 -20.36 43.54 9.40
N SER A 354 -21.04 44.57 8.91
CA SER A 354 -21.76 44.58 7.61
C SER A 354 -21.09 45.47 6.57
N VAL A 355 -20.01 46.16 6.95
CA VAL A 355 -19.23 47.05 6.08
C VAL A 355 -17.89 46.39 5.82
N PRO A 356 -17.42 46.30 4.56
CA PRO A 356 -16.09 45.80 4.25
C PRO A 356 -15.02 46.59 5.00
N VAL A 357 -14.34 45.92 5.92
CA VAL A 357 -13.14 46.47 6.56
C VAL A 357 -11.92 45.88 5.83
N PRO A 358 -11.02 46.70 5.26
CA PRO A 358 -9.77 46.20 4.67
C PRO A 358 -8.92 45.42 5.68
N ARG A 359 -7.88 44.68 5.23
CA ARG A 359 -6.76 44.22 6.10
C ARG A 359 -6.29 45.44 6.89
N ASN A 360 -6.63 45.55 8.18
CA ASN A 360 -6.54 46.84 8.87
C ASN A 360 -5.52 46.87 10.01
N THR A 361 -5.19 45.73 10.63
CA THR A 361 -4.32 45.75 11.81
C THR A 361 -3.11 44.85 11.64
N ARG A 362 -1.94 45.45 11.41
CA ARG A 362 -0.66 44.75 11.51
C ARG A 362 -0.34 44.49 12.97
N ILE A 363 -0.12 43.23 13.33
CA ILE A 363 0.30 42.80 14.66
C ILE A 363 1.74 42.29 14.55
N ASN A 364 2.67 42.93 15.25
CA ASN A 364 4.06 42.44 15.31
C ASN A 364 4.17 41.31 16.33
N LEU A 365 4.89 40.25 15.97
CA LEU A 365 5.20 39.14 16.88
C LEU A 365 6.09 39.65 18.01
N THR A 366 5.81 39.23 19.24
CA THR A 366 6.67 39.56 20.38
C THR A 366 7.93 38.69 20.37
N ALA A 367 8.96 39.09 21.10
CA ALA A 367 10.16 38.27 21.27
C ALA A 367 9.86 36.87 21.83
N ARG A 368 8.80 36.73 22.64
CA ARG A 368 8.36 35.44 23.18
C ARG A 368 7.67 34.58 22.12
N ASP A 369 6.88 35.18 21.23
CA ASP A 369 6.25 34.44 20.13
C ASP A 369 7.31 33.91 19.16
N ILE A 370 8.30 34.74 18.81
CA ILE A 370 9.44 34.34 17.97
C ILE A 370 10.24 33.20 18.61
N ALA A 371 10.45 33.25 19.93
CA ALA A 371 11.13 32.18 20.66
C ALA A 371 10.34 30.87 20.63
N ALA A 372 9.03 30.92 20.87
CA ALA A 372 8.16 29.74 20.80
C ALA A 372 8.18 29.08 19.41
N LEU A 373 8.06 29.89 18.34
CA LEU A 373 8.15 29.42 16.95
C LEU A 373 9.50 28.77 16.65
N SER A 374 10.60 29.42 17.05
CA SER A 374 11.96 28.93 16.79
C SER A 374 12.24 27.63 17.54
N ASN A 375 11.79 27.51 18.79
CA ASN A 375 11.95 26.30 19.59
C ASN A 375 11.16 25.12 19.00
N PHE A 376 9.93 25.38 18.53
CA PHE A 376 9.14 24.39 17.82
C PHE A 376 9.85 23.93 16.55
N ALA A 377 10.27 24.87 15.70
CA ALA A 377 10.97 24.58 14.45
C ALA A 377 12.23 23.73 14.69
N ASN A 378 13.07 24.09 15.65
CA ASN A 378 14.30 23.36 15.98
C ASN A 378 14.05 21.93 16.49
N SER A 379 12.89 21.67 17.09
CA SER A 379 12.56 20.37 17.68
C SER A 379 11.82 19.44 16.73
N HIS A 380 11.19 19.99 15.69
CA HIS A 380 10.24 19.26 14.85
C HIS A 380 10.56 19.27 13.36
N PHE A 381 11.26 20.29 12.86
CA PHE A 381 11.54 20.39 11.43
C PHE A 381 12.84 19.68 11.09
N GLN A 382 12.80 18.92 9.99
CA GLN A 382 13.99 18.40 9.38
C GLN A 382 14.67 19.49 8.54
N SER A 383 16.00 19.41 8.43
CA SER A 383 16.82 20.45 7.79
C SER A 383 16.55 20.60 6.29
N ASP A 384 16.17 19.50 5.64
CA ASP A 384 15.86 19.37 4.22
C ASP A 384 14.40 19.72 3.88
N TRP A 385 13.52 19.90 4.87
CA TRP A 385 12.12 20.24 4.60
C TRP A 385 11.94 21.62 3.96
N THR A 386 11.08 21.69 2.95
CA THR A 386 10.58 22.93 2.36
C THR A 386 9.70 23.71 3.34
N ALA A 387 9.46 25.00 3.05
CA ALA A 387 8.55 25.81 3.86
C ALA A 387 7.11 25.27 3.84
N ALA A 388 6.67 24.71 2.70
CA ALA A 388 5.36 24.08 2.56
C ALA A 388 5.25 22.86 3.46
N GLN A 389 6.29 22.02 3.47
CA GLN A 389 6.35 20.82 4.31
C GLN A 389 6.28 21.18 5.81
N LYS A 390 7.06 22.17 6.23
CA LYS A 390 7.06 22.72 7.59
C LYS A 390 5.68 23.26 8.00
N ALA A 391 4.98 23.93 7.08
CA ALA A 391 3.64 24.45 7.32
C ALA A 391 2.60 23.33 7.48
N VAL A 392 2.62 22.30 6.63
CA VAL A 392 1.71 21.14 6.75
C VAL A 392 1.96 20.36 8.03
N TYR A 393 3.23 20.14 8.40
CA TYR A 393 3.57 19.51 9.68
C TYR A 393 3.06 20.34 10.85
N THR A 394 3.19 21.67 10.80
CA THR A 394 2.66 22.55 11.84
C THR A 394 1.14 22.42 11.96
N LEU A 395 0.42 22.41 10.83
CA LEU A 395 -1.03 22.22 10.79
C LEU A 395 -1.45 20.91 11.45
N TYR A 396 -0.79 19.80 11.09
CA TYR A 396 -0.96 18.47 11.67
C TYR A 396 -0.68 18.47 13.18
N TRP A 397 0.48 19.00 13.56
CA TRP A 397 0.90 18.98 14.95
C TRP A 397 -0.09 19.72 15.83
N ILE A 398 -0.53 20.90 15.41
CA ILE A 398 -1.56 21.68 16.13
C ILE A 398 -2.86 20.88 16.24
N ASN A 399 -3.29 20.28 15.13
CA ASN A 399 -4.52 19.49 15.04
C ASN A 399 -4.51 18.28 16.01
N ARG A 400 -3.35 17.66 16.24
CA ARG A 400 -3.22 16.47 17.11
C ARG A 400 -2.79 16.75 18.54
N ASN A 401 -2.11 17.86 18.80
CA ASN A 401 -1.41 18.09 20.08
C ASN A 401 -2.05 19.19 20.94
N VAL A 402 -3.11 19.85 20.47
CA VAL A 402 -3.74 20.96 21.19
C VAL A 402 -5.05 20.54 21.83
N THR A 403 -5.17 20.78 23.14
CA THR A 403 -6.42 20.61 23.88
C THR A 403 -7.34 21.81 23.66
N TYR A 404 -8.60 21.53 23.29
CA TYR A 404 -9.60 22.59 23.10
C TYR A 404 -9.92 23.27 24.45
N ALA A 405 -9.62 24.56 24.57
CA ALA A 405 -9.78 25.27 25.82
C ALA A 405 -11.27 25.57 26.08
N THR A 406 -11.87 24.99 27.12
CA THR A 406 -13.18 25.45 27.65
C THR A 406 -13.04 25.87 29.10
N ASN A 407 -13.87 26.81 29.56
CA ASN A 407 -13.98 27.21 30.98
C ASN A 407 -12.60 27.51 31.63
N ALA A 408 -12.19 26.72 32.63
CA ALA A 408 -10.99 26.94 33.44
C ALA A 408 -9.68 26.98 32.63
N LEU A 409 -9.60 26.28 31.50
CA LEU A 409 -8.40 26.27 30.65
C LEU A 409 -8.14 27.61 29.96
N ASN A 410 -9.17 28.44 29.76
CA ASN A 410 -8.99 29.80 29.23
C ASN A 410 -8.21 30.71 30.20
N GLY A 411 -8.23 30.40 31.50
CA GLY A 411 -7.43 31.11 32.50
C GLY A 411 -5.93 30.79 32.41
N VAL A 412 -5.58 29.56 32.02
CA VAL A 412 -4.18 29.08 31.92
C VAL A 412 -3.43 29.84 30.82
N VAL A 413 -4.08 30.02 29.68
CA VAL A 413 -3.52 30.72 28.50
C VAL A 413 -3.94 32.20 28.44
N SER A 414 -4.30 32.78 29.58
CA SER A 414 -4.65 34.20 29.67
C SER A 414 -3.37 35.04 29.64
N GLY A 415 -3.26 35.95 28.66
CA GLY A 415 -2.09 36.82 28.49
C GLY A 415 -0.90 36.19 27.76
N MET A 416 -1.02 34.94 27.31
CA MET A 416 -0.06 34.31 26.39
C MET A 416 -0.35 34.73 24.94
N GLY A 417 0.70 34.83 24.11
CA GLY A 417 0.58 34.94 22.66
C GLY A 417 0.06 33.64 22.02
N TYR A 418 -0.26 33.65 20.73
CA TYR A 418 -0.81 32.46 20.07
C TYR A 418 0.21 31.33 19.99
N ALA A 419 1.42 31.59 19.48
CA ALA A 419 2.51 30.60 19.45
C ALA A 419 2.82 30.02 20.84
N GLN A 420 2.87 30.85 21.88
CA GLN A 420 3.08 30.38 23.27
C GLN A 420 1.95 29.46 23.73
N SER A 421 0.70 29.86 23.51
CA SER A 421 -0.47 29.08 23.92
C SER A 421 -0.48 27.69 23.28
N ILE A 422 -0.02 27.59 22.03
CA ILE A 422 -0.12 26.39 21.21
C ILE A 422 1.12 25.51 21.29
N PHE A 423 2.31 26.05 21.05
CA PHE A 423 3.54 25.26 20.97
C PHE A 423 4.16 24.97 22.34
N GLU A 424 3.87 25.80 23.36
CA GLU A 424 4.37 25.58 24.72
C GLU A 424 3.27 25.01 25.63
N ALA A 425 2.13 25.70 25.73
CA ALA A 425 1.04 25.31 26.64
C ALA A 425 0.09 24.24 26.06
N ARG A 426 0.07 24.03 24.74
CA ARG A 426 -0.79 23.05 24.05
C ARG A 426 -2.29 23.21 24.32
N ILE A 427 -2.74 24.46 24.52
CA ILE A 427 -4.12 24.79 24.91
C ILE A 427 -4.62 25.93 24.03
N GLY A 428 -5.78 25.77 23.38
CA GLY A 428 -6.34 26.85 22.57
C GLY A 428 -7.76 26.65 22.06
N GLN A 429 -8.35 27.72 21.53
CA GLN A 429 -9.57 27.71 20.72
C GLN A 429 -9.26 28.26 19.32
N CYS A 430 -10.31 28.48 18.49
CA CYS A 430 -10.19 28.91 17.10
C CYS A 430 -9.33 30.14 16.87
N ASP A 431 -9.25 31.06 17.83
CA ASP A 431 -8.35 32.20 17.80
C ASP A 431 -6.88 31.77 17.90
N ARG A 432 -6.55 30.90 18.86
CA ARG A 432 -5.17 30.53 19.20
C ARG A 432 -4.56 29.54 18.22
N TYR A 433 -5.24 28.45 17.89
CA TYR A 433 -4.65 27.44 16.99
C TYR A 433 -4.49 27.98 15.56
N ASN A 434 -5.49 28.71 15.04
CA ASN A 434 -5.37 29.35 13.73
C ASN A 434 -4.41 30.55 13.79
N GLY A 435 -4.39 31.29 14.91
CA GLY A 435 -3.43 32.35 15.14
C GLY A 435 -1.98 31.86 15.12
N ALA A 436 -1.65 30.83 15.88
CA ALA A 436 -0.30 30.26 15.92
C ALA A 436 0.13 29.70 14.55
N MET A 437 -0.81 29.11 13.80
CA MET A 437 -0.56 28.66 12.44
C MET A 437 -0.30 29.85 11.49
N VAL A 438 -1.05 30.95 11.60
CA VAL A 438 -0.78 32.20 10.85
C VAL A 438 0.57 32.79 11.21
N GLU A 439 0.94 32.80 12.49
CA GLU A 439 2.25 33.26 12.96
C GLU A 439 3.39 32.40 12.37
N MET A 440 3.23 31.07 12.34
CA MET A 440 4.18 30.15 11.71
C MET A 440 4.30 30.39 10.20
N LEU A 441 3.18 30.57 9.50
CA LEU A 441 3.19 30.86 8.06
C LEU A 441 3.96 32.15 7.74
N CYS A 442 3.71 33.24 8.49
CA CYS A 442 4.46 34.49 8.35
C CYS A 442 5.95 34.32 8.66
N TRP A 443 6.29 33.54 9.69
CA TRP A 443 7.67 33.22 10.05
C TRP A 443 8.39 32.40 8.96
N LEU A 444 7.68 31.46 8.31
CA LEU A 444 8.18 30.70 7.14
C LEU A 444 8.22 31.54 5.85
N GLY A 445 7.60 32.72 5.85
CA GLY A 445 7.61 33.69 4.75
C GLY A 445 6.38 33.72 3.86
N TYR A 446 5.32 33.02 4.22
CA TYR A 446 4.03 33.17 3.57
C TYR A 446 3.30 34.44 4.03
N GLU A 447 2.56 35.08 3.13
CA GLU A 447 1.65 36.17 3.49
C GLU A 447 0.35 35.59 4.05
N ALA A 448 0.14 35.70 5.36
CA ALA A 448 -1.04 35.18 6.03
C ALA A 448 -1.81 36.24 6.83
N THR A 449 -3.11 36.02 7.00
CA THR A 449 -4.02 36.89 7.75
C THR A 449 -4.88 36.05 8.68
N LEU A 450 -4.97 36.46 9.94
CA LEU A 450 -5.96 35.93 10.87
C LEU A 450 -7.26 36.70 10.66
N VAL A 451 -8.33 35.99 10.29
CA VAL A 451 -9.65 36.58 10.11
C VAL A 451 -10.49 36.31 11.34
N GLN A 452 -11.09 37.35 11.90
CA GLN A 452 -12.15 37.27 12.89
C GLN A 452 -13.48 37.53 12.21
N GLY A 453 -14.29 36.50 12.00
CA GLY A 453 -15.57 36.64 11.31
C GLY A 453 -16.67 35.84 11.96
N GLN A 454 -17.64 35.43 11.16
CA GLN A 454 -18.76 34.61 11.59
C GLN A 454 -18.83 33.31 10.80
N ARG A 455 -19.41 32.27 11.39
CA ARG A 455 -19.69 31.00 10.72
C ARG A 455 -21.07 30.49 11.08
N HIS A 456 -21.78 29.85 10.15
CA HIS A 456 -23.07 29.20 10.47
C HIS A 456 -22.85 27.92 11.27
N LYS A 457 -23.73 27.65 12.23
CA LYS A 457 -23.76 26.33 12.90
C LYS A 457 -24.22 25.26 11.91
N SER A 458 -23.55 24.12 11.88
CA SER A 458 -23.84 23.03 10.95
C SER A 458 -25.30 22.59 10.97
N ASN A 459 -25.93 22.56 12.15
CA ASN A 459 -27.30 22.09 12.37
C ASN A 459 -28.32 23.24 12.56
N GLN A 460 -27.89 24.50 12.44
CA GLN A 460 -28.73 25.69 12.65
C GLN A 460 -28.25 26.80 11.68
N PRO A 461 -28.67 26.77 10.40
CA PRO A 461 -28.15 27.66 9.36
C PRO A 461 -28.42 29.15 9.64
N ASP A 462 -29.48 29.47 10.38
CA ASP A 462 -29.79 30.86 10.76
C ASP A 462 -28.97 31.36 11.95
N VAL A 463 -28.22 30.47 12.64
CA VAL A 463 -27.42 30.80 13.82
C VAL A 463 -25.97 30.97 13.43
N ARG A 464 -25.46 32.19 13.63
CA ARG A 464 -24.05 32.54 13.42
C ARG A 464 -23.32 32.60 14.76
N PHE A 465 -22.06 32.17 14.78
CA PHE A 465 -21.16 32.35 15.91
C PHE A 465 -19.85 32.98 15.46
N GLN A 466 -19.16 33.67 16.37
CA GLN A 466 -17.84 34.22 16.11
C GLN A 466 -16.85 33.08 15.90
N HIS A 467 -16.05 33.18 14.85
CA HIS A 467 -15.07 32.17 14.50
C HIS A 467 -13.81 32.84 13.93
N PHE A 468 -12.66 32.26 14.20
CA PHE A 468 -11.38 32.71 13.65
C PHE A 468 -10.82 31.66 12.70
N TRP A 469 -10.21 32.07 11.60
CA TRP A 469 -9.55 31.19 10.63
C TRP A 469 -8.41 31.93 9.92
N GLY A 470 -7.56 31.21 9.20
CA GLY A 470 -6.46 31.79 8.46
C GLY A 470 -6.79 32.02 6.98
N GLU A 471 -6.26 33.10 6.42
CA GLU A 471 -6.19 33.34 4.98
C GLU A 471 -4.72 33.37 4.54
N ILE A 472 -4.37 32.62 3.50
CA ILE A 472 -3.03 32.61 2.87
C ILE A 472 -3.14 33.32 1.53
N THR A 473 -2.20 34.22 1.23
CA THR A 473 -2.14 34.93 -0.06
C THR A 473 -0.97 34.41 -0.88
N ILE A 474 -1.27 33.86 -2.07
CA ILE A 474 -0.28 33.35 -3.03
C ILE A 474 -0.67 33.93 -4.39
N ASP A 475 0.27 34.60 -5.07
CA ASP A 475 0.06 35.22 -6.40
C ASP A 475 -1.21 36.09 -6.52
N ASN A 476 -1.50 36.86 -5.47
CA ASN A 476 -2.70 37.70 -5.31
C ASN A 476 -4.03 36.94 -5.15
N PHE A 477 -4.02 35.61 -5.09
CA PHE A 477 -5.17 34.81 -4.71
C PHE A 477 -5.19 34.57 -3.21
N THR A 478 -6.39 34.52 -2.63
CA THR A 478 -6.59 34.27 -1.20
C THR A 478 -7.22 32.89 -1.00
N TYR A 479 -6.57 32.08 -0.18
CA TYR A 479 -6.98 30.73 0.16
C TYR A 479 -7.29 30.64 1.65
N VAL A 480 -8.26 29.82 2.01
CA VAL A 480 -8.65 29.59 3.40
C VAL A 480 -7.86 28.42 4.00
N MET A 481 -7.48 28.57 5.26
CA MET A 481 -6.91 27.50 6.06
C MET A 481 -7.53 27.47 7.46
N GLU A 482 -7.56 26.29 8.04
CA GLU A 482 -8.02 26.04 9.39
C GLU A 482 -7.37 24.77 9.95
N THR A 483 -6.87 24.84 11.17
CA THR A 483 -6.47 23.67 11.96
C THR A 483 -7.46 23.48 13.10
N GLY A 484 -8.53 22.72 12.90
CA GLY A 484 -9.52 22.48 13.95
C GLY A 484 -9.18 21.28 14.82
N ASN A 485 -9.64 21.31 16.07
CA ASN A 485 -9.79 20.10 16.89
C ASN A 485 -11.30 19.91 17.18
N TYR A 486 -12.04 19.41 16.19
CA TYR A 486 -13.49 19.21 16.31
C TYR A 486 -13.81 17.81 16.83
N GLY A 487 -14.27 17.71 18.07
CA GLY A 487 -14.30 16.44 18.81
C GLY A 487 -12.87 16.00 19.13
N GLU A 488 -12.66 15.20 20.17
CA GLU A 488 -11.33 14.72 20.58
C GLU A 488 -10.59 13.87 19.50
N ASP A 489 -11.13 13.80 18.27
CA ASP A 489 -10.69 12.96 17.16
C ASP A 489 -9.86 13.70 16.07
N GLY A 490 -9.70 15.04 16.14
CA GLY A 490 -8.79 15.79 15.24
C GLY A 490 -9.16 15.85 13.75
N ASN A 491 -10.41 15.55 13.35
CA ASN A 491 -10.72 15.37 11.91
C ASN A 491 -10.95 16.66 11.09
N TRP A 492 -11.14 17.82 11.73
CA TRP A 492 -11.48 19.08 11.05
C TRP A 492 -10.23 19.89 10.70
N ALA A 493 -9.82 19.93 9.44
CA ALA A 493 -8.76 20.81 8.97
C ALA A 493 -8.92 21.14 7.49
N TYR A 494 -8.45 22.32 7.10
CA TYR A 494 -8.31 22.78 5.72
C TYR A 494 -6.96 23.45 5.55
N PHE A 495 -6.32 23.25 4.41
CA PHE A 495 -5.08 23.93 4.12
C PHE A 495 -5.07 24.47 2.70
N CYS A 496 -4.90 25.78 2.56
CA CYS A 496 -4.82 26.49 1.27
C CYS A 496 -5.94 26.12 0.27
N VAL A 497 -7.18 25.99 0.73
CA VAL A 497 -8.32 25.67 -0.15
C VAL A 497 -9.01 26.95 -0.63
N GLN A 498 -9.72 26.91 -1.75
CA GLN A 498 -10.55 28.04 -2.16
C GLN A 498 -11.75 28.22 -1.21
N TYR A 499 -12.25 29.45 -1.10
CA TYR A 499 -13.54 29.67 -0.47
C TYR A 499 -14.64 28.94 -1.25
N LEU A 500 -15.48 28.20 -0.54
CA LEU A 500 -16.68 27.57 -1.08
C LEU A 500 -17.86 27.92 -0.17
N PRO A 501 -19.06 28.20 -0.71
CA PRO A 501 -20.23 28.52 0.11
C PRO A 501 -20.56 27.40 1.12
N SER A 502 -20.18 26.15 0.80
CA SER A 502 -20.32 24.98 1.66
C SER A 502 -19.50 25.04 2.96
N LEU A 503 -18.44 25.86 3.02
CA LEU A 503 -17.64 26.07 4.23
C LEU A 503 -18.36 26.97 5.26
N LYS A 504 -19.38 27.72 4.81
CA LYS A 504 -20.27 28.56 5.63
C LYS A 504 -19.57 29.70 6.38
N TYR A 505 -18.39 30.13 5.92
CA TYR A 505 -17.74 31.33 6.43
C TYR A 505 -18.51 32.57 5.99
N VAL A 506 -18.58 33.55 6.88
CA VAL A 506 -19.28 34.81 6.67
C VAL A 506 -18.31 35.95 6.95
N LYS A 507 -18.04 36.75 5.92
CA LYS A 507 -17.28 38.00 6.01
C LYS A 507 -18.22 39.15 5.70
N ASN A 508 -18.23 40.16 6.57
CA ASN A 508 -18.98 41.39 6.36
C ASN A 508 -20.49 41.16 6.11
N GLY A 509 -21.06 40.16 6.80
CA GLY A 509 -22.47 39.78 6.67
C GLY A 509 -22.80 38.83 5.50
N VAL A 510 -21.85 38.56 4.60
CA VAL A 510 -22.02 37.76 3.38
C VAL A 510 -21.30 36.42 3.49
N VAL A 511 -21.96 35.33 3.06
CA VAL A 511 -21.32 34.01 2.95
C VAL A 511 -20.28 34.07 1.82
N VAL A 512 -19.05 33.65 2.11
CA VAL A 512 -17.94 33.73 1.15
C VAL A 512 -17.70 32.39 0.45
N GLY A 513 -17.48 32.46 -0.87
CA GLY A 513 -17.24 31.33 -1.75
C GLY A 513 -17.96 31.45 -3.08
#